data_AF-U6H5R5-F1
#
_entry.id   AF-U6H5R5-F1
#
_cell.length_a   1.000
_cell.length_b   1.000
_cell.length_c   1.000
_cell.angle_alpha   90.00
_cell.angle_beta   90.00
_cell.angle_gamma   90.00
#
_symmetry.space_group_name_H-M   'P 1'
#
loop_
_entity.id
_entity.type
_entity.pdbx_description
1 polymer ?
#
loop_
_entity_poly.entity_id
_entity_poly.type
_entity_poly.pdbx_seq_one_letter_code
_entity_poly.pdbx_strand_id
1 'polypeptide(L)'
;MKGACDGGLHIPHSNKRFPGFTKGEEGAEVSYSPEVHRARIHGLHVAEYMRTLKEEDPERYQTQFSACIRNRVGADNIEKMYQEAFQKIRANPGSAK
;
A
#
# COMPACT_ATOMS: atom_id res chain seq x y z
N MET A 1 0.67 -6.02 -10.93
CA MET A 1 0.94 -5.26 -12.17
C MET A 1 1.93 -4.12 -11.94
N LYS A 2 1.58 -3.07 -11.17
CA LYS A 2 2.46 -1.88 -10.99
C LYS A 2 3.91 -2.23 -10.60
N GLY A 3 4.11 -3.12 -9.63
CA GLY A 3 5.47 -3.55 -9.23
C GLY A 3 6.31 -4.20 -10.34
N ALA A 4 5.68 -4.91 -11.29
CA ALA A 4 6.39 -5.50 -12.42
C ALA A 4 6.74 -4.44 -13.49
N CYS A 5 5.84 -3.48 -13.73
CA CYS A 5 6.14 -2.31 -14.57
C CYS A 5 7.29 -1.49 -13.98
N ASP A 6 7.29 -1.27 -12.66
CA ASP A 6 8.34 -0.53 -11.94
C ASP A 6 9.66 -1.29 -11.87
N GLY A 7 9.62 -2.61 -12.04
CA GLY A 7 10.79 -3.48 -12.20
C GLY A 7 11.35 -3.50 -13.62
N GLY A 8 10.75 -2.78 -14.57
CA GLY A 8 11.24 -2.65 -15.95
C GLY A 8 10.58 -3.56 -16.98
N LEU A 9 9.57 -4.37 -16.60
CA LEU A 9 8.82 -5.17 -17.57
C LEU A 9 7.79 -4.31 -18.28
N HIS A 10 7.76 -4.39 -19.62
CA HIS A 10 6.72 -3.74 -20.40
C HIS A 10 5.40 -4.49 -20.27
N ILE A 11 4.46 -3.94 -19.49
CA ILE A 11 3.10 -4.46 -19.35
C ILE A 11 2.14 -3.40 -19.91
N PRO A 12 1.40 -3.68 -20.98
CA PRO A 12 0.39 -2.75 -21.49
C PRO A 12 -0.70 -2.50 -20.44
N HIS A 13 -0.90 -1.25 -20.04
CA HIS A 13 -1.93 -0.86 -19.07
C HIS A 13 -2.36 0.61 -19.22
N SER A 14 -3.50 0.96 -18.62
CA SER A 14 -3.93 2.35 -18.40
C SER A 14 -4.15 2.62 -16.92
N ASN A 15 -4.22 3.88 -16.51
CA ASN A 15 -4.45 4.27 -15.11
C ASN A 15 -5.91 4.16 -14.64
N LYS A 16 -6.85 3.79 -15.52
CA LYS A 16 -8.31 3.75 -15.25
C LYS A 16 -8.74 2.77 -14.15
N ARG A 17 -7.87 1.84 -13.77
CA ARG A 17 -8.12 0.84 -12.72
C ARG A 17 -7.14 0.95 -11.57
N PHE A 18 -6.33 2.01 -11.54
CA PHE A 18 -5.45 2.26 -10.41
C PHE A 18 -6.20 2.90 -9.24
N PRO A 19 -5.77 2.62 -7.99
CA PRO A 19 -6.23 3.38 -6.85
C PRO A 19 -6.01 4.89 -7.08
N GLY A 20 -6.95 5.71 -6.64
CA GLY A 20 -6.92 7.16 -6.89
C GLY A 20 -7.45 7.58 -8.27
N PHE A 21 -7.91 6.63 -9.11
CA PHE A 21 -8.69 6.96 -10.31
C PHE A 21 -10.17 7.13 -9.96
N THR A 22 -10.74 8.26 -10.37
CA THR A 22 -12.18 8.52 -10.29
C THR A 22 -12.73 8.62 -11.69
N LYS A 23 -13.69 7.75 -12.02
CA LYS A 23 -14.48 7.91 -13.24
C LYS A 23 -15.46 9.05 -12.97
N GLY A 24 -15.31 10.17 -13.65
CA GLY A 24 -16.32 11.22 -13.59
C GLY A 24 -17.69 10.64 -13.97
N GLU A 25 -18.70 10.89 -13.13
CA GLU A 25 -20.09 10.79 -13.56
C GLU A 25 -20.41 11.94 -14.54
N GLU A 26 -21.57 11.94 -15.19
CA GLU A 26 -21.91 12.93 -16.24
C GLU A 26 -21.56 14.37 -15.84
N GLY A 27 -20.49 14.92 -16.44
CA GLY A 27 -19.99 16.28 -16.18
C GLY A 27 -18.82 16.41 -15.19
N ALA A 28 -18.41 15.35 -14.49
CA ALA A 28 -17.24 15.36 -13.60
C ALA A 28 -15.93 15.02 -14.35
N GLU A 29 -14.83 15.63 -13.94
CA GLU A 29 -13.52 15.37 -14.56
C GLU A 29 -13.02 13.95 -14.25
N VAL A 30 -12.55 13.27 -15.29
CA VAL A 30 -11.76 12.05 -15.14
C VAL A 30 -10.44 12.43 -14.48
N SER A 31 -10.28 12.06 -13.22
CA SER A 31 -9.08 12.41 -12.44
C SER A 31 -8.35 11.17 -11.96
N TYR A 32 -7.03 11.29 -11.88
CA TYR A 32 -6.15 10.26 -11.32
C TYR A 32 -5.18 10.92 -10.35
N SER A 33 -5.25 10.52 -9.08
CA SER A 33 -4.30 10.96 -8.05
C SER A 33 -3.15 9.96 -7.89
N PRO A 34 -1.93 10.29 -8.35
CA PRO A 34 -0.75 9.43 -8.15
C PRO A 34 -0.37 9.30 -6.68
N GLU A 35 -0.68 10.30 -5.85
CA GLU A 35 -0.39 10.30 -4.41
C GLU A 35 -1.21 9.25 -3.68
N VAL A 36 -2.52 9.14 -3.98
CA VAL A 36 -3.39 8.09 -3.43
C VAL A 36 -2.89 6.71 -3.86
N HIS A 37 -2.48 6.56 -5.12
CA HIS A 37 -1.91 5.31 -5.60
C HIS A 37 -0.63 4.95 -4.83
N ARG A 38 0.31 5.89 -4.69
CA ARG A 38 1.55 5.70 -3.93
C ARG A 38 1.25 5.34 -2.47
N ALA A 39 0.33 6.05 -1.81
CA ALA A 39 -0.07 5.79 -0.44
C ALA A 39 -0.61 4.36 -0.25
N ARG A 40 -1.36 3.84 -1.23
CA ARG A 40 -1.83 2.45 -1.24
C ARG A 40 -0.69 1.45 -1.39
N ILE A 41 0.29 1.73 -2.26
CA ILE A 41 1.49 0.88 -2.43
C ILE A 41 2.30 0.77 -1.13
N HIS A 42 2.44 1.87 -0.39
CA HIS A 42 3.18 1.93 0.86
C HIS A 42 2.35 1.55 2.10
N GLY A 43 1.11 1.11 1.93
CA GLY A 43 0.28 0.61 3.03
C GLY A 43 -0.23 1.70 3.99
N LEU A 44 -0.24 2.98 3.60
CA LEU A 44 -0.67 4.07 4.50
C LEU A 44 -2.12 3.92 4.96
N HIS A 45 -3.01 3.46 4.09
CA HIS A 45 -4.39 3.12 4.47
C HIS A 45 -4.49 2.05 5.57
N VAL A 46 -3.54 1.10 5.64
CA VAL A 46 -3.48 0.11 6.71
C VAL A 46 -3.01 0.78 7.99
N ALA A 47 -1.99 1.64 7.90
CA ALA A 47 -1.51 2.41 9.05
C ALA A 47 -2.60 3.32 9.64
N GLU A 48 -3.35 4.04 8.80
CA GLU A 48 -4.49 4.85 9.22
C GLU A 48 -5.56 3.98 9.88
N TYR A 49 -5.95 2.85 9.25
CA TYR A 49 -6.94 1.96 9.83
C TYR A 49 -6.50 1.33 11.16
N MET A 50 -5.20 1.01 11.30
CA MET A 50 -4.61 0.59 12.56
C MET A 50 -4.71 1.68 13.63
N ARG A 51 -4.48 2.96 13.29
CA ARG A 51 -4.62 4.08 14.24
C ARG A 51 -6.07 4.25 14.68
N THR A 52 -6.99 4.32 13.71
CA THR A 52 -8.43 4.46 13.98
C THR A 52 -8.93 3.33 14.88
N LEU A 53 -8.64 2.06 14.54
CA LEU A 53 -9.09 0.94 15.37
C LEU A 53 -8.42 0.93 16.75
N LYS A 54 -7.16 1.32 16.86
CA LYS A 54 -6.50 1.37 18.17
C LYS A 54 -7.13 2.39 19.12
N GLU A 55 -7.69 3.47 18.59
CA GLU A 55 -8.38 4.52 19.35
C GLU A 55 -9.86 4.19 19.60
N GLU A 56 -10.58 3.74 18.57
CA GLU A 56 -12.04 3.54 18.61
C GLU A 56 -12.44 2.15 19.14
N ASP A 57 -11.70 1.10 18.80
CA ASP A 57 -12.04 -0.29 19.13
C ASP A 57 -10.78 -1.17 19.32
N PRO A 58 -10.17 -1.11 20.52
CA PRO A 58 -8.95 -1.86 20.82
C PRO A 58 -9.11 -3.39 20.70
N GLU A 59 -10.31 -3.93 20.90
CA GLU A 59 -10.56 -5.37 20.78
C GLU A 59 -10.51 -5.82 19.31
N ARG A 60 -11.13 -5.05 18.41
CA ARG A 60 -11.01 -5.28 16.97
C ARG A 60 -9.59 -5.07 16.48
N TYR A 61 -8.87 -4.08 17.01
CA TYR A 61 -7.45 -3.89 16.69
C TYR A 61 -6.63 -5.13 17.05
N GLN A 62 -6.79 -5.67 18.26
CA GLN A 62 -6.07 -6.87 18.69
C GLN A 62 -6.41 -8.09 17.85
N THR A 63 -7.68 -8.25 17.49
CA THR A 63 -8.14 -9.40 16.70
C THR A 63 -7.60 -9.35 15.26
N GLN A 64 -7.82 -8.22 14.57
CA GLN A 64 -7.46 -8.07 13.16
C GLN A 64 -5.94 -7.98 12.95
N PHE A 65 -5.23 -7.29 13.85
CA PHE A 65 -3.79 -7.04 13.73
C PHE A 65 -2.93 -7.90 14.67
N SER A 66 -3.47 -8.99 15.23
CA SER A 66 -2.74 -9.91 16.13
C SER A 66 -1.37 -10.34 15.59
N ALA A 67 -1.28 -10.67 14.30
CA ALA A 67 0.00 -11.02 13.65
C ALA A 67 0.95 -9.83 13.55
N CYS A 68 0.45 -8.62 13.28
CA CYS A 68 1.27 -7.42 13.24
C CYS A 68 1.84 -7.11 14.63
N ILE A 69 1.00 -7.20 15.67
CA ILE A 69 1.40 -7.02 17.07
C ILE A 69 2.50 -8.02 17.45
N ARG A 70 2.33 -9.31 17.12
CA ARG A 70 3.33 -10.36 17.37
C ARG A 70 4.67 -10.07 16.71
N ASN A 71 4.65 -9.53 15.49
CA ASN A 71 5.84 -9.19 14.71
C ASN A 71 6.35 -7.77 14.98
N ARG A 72 5.79 -7.05 15.97
CA ARG A 72 6.14 -5.66 16.30
C ARG A 72 6.01 -4.69 15.12
N VAL A 73 5.03 -4.95 14.26
CA VAL A 73 4.63 -4.07 13.16
C VAL A 73 3.46 -3.21 13.65
N GLY A 74 3.65 -1.89 13.63
CA GLY A 74 2.67 -0.88 14.05
C GLY A 74 2.43 0.13 12.94
N ALA A 75 1.43 1.01 13.13
CA ALA A 75 1.05 1.98 12.11
C ALA A 75 2.24 2.84 11.62
N ASP A 76 3.12 3.27 12.52
CA ASP A 76 4.22 4.17 12.19
C ASP A 76 5.38 3.50 11.43
N ASN A 77 5.48 2.16 11.48
CA ASN A 77 6.56 1.44 10.81
C ASN A 77 6.13 0.73 9.51
N ILE A 78 4.84 0.74 9.15
CA ILE A 78 4.33 0.09 7.92
C ILE A 78 4.98 0.67 6.66
N GLU A 79 4.97 2.00 6.50
CA GLU A 79 5.55 2.61 5.30
C GLU A 79 7.05 2.30 5.19
N LYS A 80 7.77 2.46 6.31
CA LYS A 80 9.20 2.18 6.38
C LYS A 80 9.51 0.72 6.05
N MET A 81 8.73 -0.24 6.57
CA MET A 81 8.86 -1.66 6.28
C MET A 81 8.76 -1.94 4.78
N TYR A 82 7.77 -1.35 4.08
CA TYR A 82 7.64 -1.51 2.63
C TYR A 82 8.79 -0.85 1.87
N GLN A 83 9.22 0.36 2.26
CA GLN A 83 10.36 1.03 1.64
C GLN A 83 11.64 0.20 1.76
N GLU A 84 11.93 -0.33 2.94
CA GLU A 84 13.07 -1.22 3.18
C GLU A 84 12.96 -2.51 2.37
N ALA A 85 11.76 -3.11 2.29
CA ALA A 85 11.54 -4.29 1.48
C ALA A 85 11.83 -4.03 0.00
N PHE A 86 11.33 -2.91 -0.56
CA PHE A 86 11.60 -2.54 -1.95
C PHE A 86 13.08 -2.32 -2.22
N GLN A 87 13.81 -1.68 -1.29
CA GLN A 87 15.26 -1.51 -1.41
C GLN A 87 15.99 -2.85 -1.39
N LYS A 88 15.63 -3.75 -0.46
CA LYS A 88 16.22 -5.09 -0.35
C LYS A 88 15.98 -5.94 -1.60
N ILE A 89 14.75 -5.93 -2.14
CA ILE A 89 14.40 -6.65 -3.37
C ILE A 89 15.19 -6.11 -4.56
N ARG A 90 15.34 -4.78 -4.69
CA ARG A 90 16.15 -4.18 -5.76
C ARG A 90 17.64 -4.50 -5.64
N ALA A 91 18.16 -4.52 -4.42
CA ALA A 91 19.56 -4.82 -4.16
C ALA A 91 19.90 -6.29 -4.39
N ASN A 92 18.99 -7.21 -4.06
CA ASN A 92 19.18 -8.64 -4.26
C ASN A 92 17.87 -9.32 -4.68
N PRO A 93 17.56 -9.34 -6.00
CA PRO A 93 16.32 -9.92 -6.52
C PRO A 93 16.38 -11.45 -6.70
N GLY A 94 17.52 -12.09 -6.39
CA GLY A 94 17.71 -13.53 -6.53
C GLY A 94 16.87 -14.33 -5.54
N SER A 95 16.72 -15.63 -5.81
CA SER A 95 16.04 -16.54 -4.88
C SER A 95 16.80 -16.63 -3.54
N ALA A 96 16.07 -16.57 -2.43
CA ALA A 96 16.62 -17.00 -1.15
C ALA A 96 17.01 -18.48 -1.26
N LYS A 97 18.24 -18.81 -0.85
CA LYS A 97 18.73 -20.20 -0.76
C LYS A 97 18.23 -20.87 0.51
#